data_AF-A0A2J6SQA7-F1
#
_entry.id   AF-A0A2J6SQA7-F1
#
_cell.length_a   1.000
_cell.length_b   1.000
_cell.length_c   1.000
_cell.angle_alpha   90.00
_cell.angle_beta   90.00
_cell.angle_gamma   90.00
#
_symmetry.space_group_name_H-M   'P 1'
#
loop_
_entity.id
_entity.type
_entity.pdbx_description
1 polymer ?
#
loop_
_entity_poly.entity_id
_entity_poly.type
_entity_poly.pdbx_seq_one_letter_code
_entity_poly.pdbx_strand_id
1 'polypeptide(L)'
;MSLDTAYAAETRVPGIFLGLILPASLAAPFVLGRLSTRAIITRNWGTDDTVICISWILSIAGVILGSLLTKYGFGHHTMFFKVSWIAPTGKLTFLGGILFQTVVCFTKLGMCLSYLRIFEDRRSRVLLLSIMAFLVASGITTVCMIVFRCSPVSAQWMPQLGSCMQHSC
;
A
#
# COMPACT_ATOMS: atom_id res chain seq x y z
N MET A 1 13.05 22.81 28.41
CA MET A 1 11.69 23.34 28.18
C MET A 1 11.53 24.00 26.81
N SER A 2 12.39 24.93 26.37
CA SER A 2 12.32 25.51 25.01
C SER A 2 12.82 24.56 23.89
N LEU A 3 13.78 23.69 24.20
CA LEU A 3 14.29 22.69 23.25
C LEU A 3 13.25 21.59 22.99
N ASP A 4 12.56 21.14 24.03
CA ASP A 4 11.58 20.04 23.96
C ASP A 4 10.35 20.41 23.11
N THR A 5 9.94 21.69 23.14
CA THR A 5 8.83 22.19 22.31
C THR A 5 9.22 22.35 20.84
N ALA A 6 10.48 22.74 20.56
CA ALA A 6 10.99 22.82 19.19
C ALA A 6 11.17 21.42 18.57
N TYR A 7 11.69 20.46 19.34
CA TYR A 7 11.80 19.06 18.93
C TYR A 7 10.43 18.38 18.78
N ALA A 8 9.45 18.69 19.64
CA ALA A 8 8.08 18.19 19.46
C ALA A 8 7.38 18.75 18.21
N ALA A 9 7.80 19.94 17.75
CA ALA A 9 7.25 20.58 16.55
C ALA A 9 7.82 19.99 15.24
N GLU A 10 9.02 19.40 15.28
CA GLU A 10 9.60 18.69 14.15
C GLU A 10 8.86 17.35 13.95
N THR A 11 7.91 17.34 13.01
CA THR A 11 7.05 16.19 12.75
C THR A 11 7.11 15.80 11.28
N ARG A 12 7.13 14.50 11.01
CA ARG A 12 7.09 13.95 9.64
C ARG A 12 5.69 13.81 9.09
N VAL A 13 4.69 14.14 9.90
CA VAL A 13 3.26 14.05 9.58
C VAL A 13 2.89 14.80 8.28
N PRO A 14 3.37 16.04 8.02
CA PRO A 14 3.08 16.72 6.77
C PRO A 14 3.59 15.95 5.55
N GLY A 15 4.79 15.36 5.64
CA GLY A 15 5.38 14.54 4.57
C GLY A 15 4.60 13.25 4.31
N ILE A 16 4.08 12.61 5.37
CA ILE A 16 3.23 11.41 5.25
C ILE A 16 1.93 11.75 4.52
N PHE A 17 1.25 12.84 4.91
CA PHE A 17 0.02 13.26 4.23
C PHE A 17 0.28 13.67 2.78
N LEU A 18 1.39 14.37 2.51
CA LEU A 18 1.80 14.70 1.16
C LEU A 18 1.97 13.44 0.29
N GLY A 19 2.69 12.44 0.82
CA GLY A 19 2.92 11.17 0.13
C GLY A 19 1.68 10.29 -0.06
N LEU A 20 0.64 10.44 0.77
CA LEU A 20 -0.62 9.70 0.64
C LEU A 20 -1.63 10.40 -0.25
N ILE A 21 -1.82 11.72 -0.05
CA ILE A 21 -2.90 12.48 -0.67
C ILE A 21 -2.54 12.89 -2.09
N LEU A 22 -1.31 13.34 -2.36
CA LEU A 22 -0.91 13.76 -3.71
C LEU A 22 -1.07 12.65 -4.77
N PRO A 23 -0.54 11.43 -4.58
CA PRO A 23 -0.72 10.40 -5.60
C PRO A 23 -2.19 9.95 -5.72
N ALA A 24 -2.95 9.95 -4.62
CA ALA A 24 -4.37 9.60 -4.66
C ALA A 24 -5.20 10.62 -5.45
N SER A 25 -4.94 11.92 -5.26
CA SER A 25 -5.61 13.00 -5.98
C SER A 25 -5.21 13.03 -7.46
N LEU A 26 -3.95 12.75 -7.79
CA LEU A 26 -3.50 12.61 -9.18
C LEU A 26 -4.07 11.36 -9.85
N ALA A 27 -4.21 10.24 -9.13
CA ALA A 27 -4.75 9.01 -9.70
C ALA A 27 -6.26 9.10 -10.03
N ALA A 28 -7.04 9.83 -9.22
CA ALA A 28 -8.48 9.95 -9.39
C ALA A 28 -8.95 10.41 -10.79
N PRO A 29 -8.48 11.54 -11.37
CA PRO A 29 -8.91 11.97 -12.69
C PRO A 29 -8.51 10.99 -13.80
N PHE A 30 -7.35 10.33 -13.70
CA PHE A 30 -6.92 9.33 -14.68
C PHE A 30 -7.82 8.09 -14.67
N VAL A 31 -8.15 7.58 -13.48
CA VAL A 31 -9.04 6.42 -13.33
C VAL A 31 -10.46 6.75 -13.78
N LEU A 32 -10.99 7.92 -13.39
CA LEU A 32 -12.32 8.39 -13.81
C LEU A 32 -12.40 8.64 -15.32
N GLY A 33 -11.36 9.21 -15.92
CA GLY A 33 -11.27 9.43 -17.37
C GLY A 33 -11.24 8.10 -18.14
N ARG A 34 -10.46 7.13 -17.65
CA ARG A 34 -10.44 5.76 -18.22
C ARG A 34 -11.80 5.08 -18.11
N LEU A 35 -12.43 5.14 -16.93
CA LEU A 35 -13.75 4.57 -16.68
C LEU A 35 -14.82 5.17 -17.58
N SER A 36 -14.87 6.49 -17.67
CA SER A 36 -15.82 7.22 -18.53
C SER A 36 -15.64 6.84 -20.01
N THR A 37 -14.39 6.75 -20.48
CA THR A 37 -14.08 6.35 -21.85
C THR A 37 -14.53 4.91 -22.13
N ARG A 38 -14.19 3.97 -21.26
CA ARG A 38 -14.49 2.54 -21.46
C ARG A 38 -15.98 2.22 -21.31
N ALA A 39 -16.65 2.86 -20.36
CA ALA A 39 -18.07 2.62 -20.08
C ALA A 39 -19.00 3.33 -21.07
N ILE A 40 -18.70 4.58 -21.45
CA ILE A 40 -19.59 5.40 -22.28
C ILE A 40 -19.20 5.37 -23.75
N ILE A 41 -17.91 5.52 -24.07
CA ILE A 41 -17.44 5.68 -25.47
C ILE A 41 -17.24 4.31 -26.12
N THR A 42 -16.40 3.45 -25.54
CA THR A 42 -16.05 2.15 -26.16
C THR A 42 -17.07 1.04 -25.83
N ARG A 43 -17.85 1.20 -24.74
CA ARG A 43 -18.80 0.18 -24.22
C ARG A 43 -18.20 -1.23 -24.11
N ASN A 44 -16.90 -1.32 -23.87
CA ASN A 44 -16.18 -2.59 -23.89
C ASN A 44 -15.46 -2.79 -22.57
N TRP A 45 -16.22 -3.28 -21.59
CA TRP A 45 -15.75 -3.50 -20.24
C TRP A 45 -14.88 -4.75 -20.19
N GLY A 46 -13.58 -4.56 -19.96
CA GLY A 46 -12.61 -5.65 -19.83
C GLY A 46 -12.35 -6.01 -18.37
N THR A 47 -11.85 -7.22 -18.14
CA THR A 47 -11.34 -7.65 -16.83
C THR A 47 -10.23 -6.75 -16.31
N ASP A 48 -9.42 -6.17 -17.20
CA ASP A 48 -8.43 -5.13 -16.90
C ASP A 48 -9.01 -3.92 -16.13
N ASP A 49 -10.15 -3.39 -16.58
CA ASP A 49 -10.75 -2.20 -15.98
C ASP A 49 -11.26 -2.49 -14.57
N THR A 50 -11.77 -3.71 -14.33
CA THR A 50 -12.19 -4.15 -12.98
C THR A 50 -11.01 -4.22 -12.00
N VAL A 51 -9.86 -4.72 -12.46
CA VAL A 51 -8.64 -4.83 -11.65
C VAL A 51 -8.12 -3.44 -11.26
N ILE A 52 -8.14 -2.49 -12.20
CA ILE A 52 -7.73 -1.10 -11.94
C ILE A 52 -8.68 -0.42 -10.95
N CYS A 53 -10.00 -0.63 -11.10
CA CYS A 53 -10.99 -0.06 -10.17
C CYS A 53 -10.82 -0.60 -8.75
N ILE A 54 -10.63 -1.91 -8.61
CA ILE A 54 -10.38 -2.56 -7.31
C ILE A 54 -9.11 -1.97 -6.69
N SER A 55 -8.02 -1.85 -7.46
CA SER A 55 -6.77 -1.25 -6.98
C SER A 55 -6.95 0.18 -6.50
N TRP A 56 -7.72 0.99 -7.24
CA TRP A 56 -7.99 2.38 -6.87
C TRP A 56 -8.80 2.49 -5.56
N ILE A 57 -9.84 1.66 -5.39
CA ILE A 57 -10.62 1.59 -4.15
C ILE A 57 -9.74 1.19 -2.97
N LEU A 58 -8.90 0.17 -3.14
CA LEU A 58 -7.96 -0.27 -2.10
C LEU A 58 -6.92 0.81 -1.75
N SER A 59 -6.49 1.62 -2.73
CA SER A 59 -5.60 2.77 -2.50
C SER A 59 -6.26 3.82 -1.59
N ILE A 60 -7.54 4.11 -1.79
CA ILE A 60 -8.32 5.01 -0.91
C ILE A 60 -8.36 4.45 0.52
N ALA A 61 -8.58 3.14 0.68
CA ALA A 61 -8.51 2.49 2.00
C ALA A 61 -7.12 2.66 2.64
N GLY A 62 -6.05 2.59 1.85
CA GLY A 62 -4.68 2.88 2.30
C GLY A 62 -4.49 4.30 2.83
N VAL A 63 -5.05 5.31 2.15
CA VAL A 63 -5.02 6.71 2.60
C VAL A 63 -5.76 6.88 3.94
N ILE A 64 -6.91 6.22 4.09
CA ILE A 64 -7.68 6.22 5.34
C ILE A 64 -6.86 5.59 6.48
N LEU A 65 -6.26 4.42 6.26
CA LEU A 65 -5.42 3.75 7.26
C LEU A 65 -4.19 4.59 7.63
N GLY A 66 -3.52 5.21 6.66
CA GLY A 66 -2.40 6.11 6.91
C GLY A 66 -2.81 7.32 7.74
N SER A 67 -3.99 7.88 7.47
CA SER A 67 -4.58 8.99 8.25
C SER A 67 -4.97 8.57 9.67
N LEU A 68 -5.35 7.31 9.88
CA LEU A 68 -5.57 6.76 11.22
C LEU A 68 -4.26 6.56 11.97
N LEU A 69 -3.19 6.14 11.28
CA LEU A 69 -1.86 5.96 11.86
C LEU A 69 -1.34 7.24 12.50
N THR A 70 -1.50 8.39 11.82
CA THR A 70 -1.06 9.69 12.35
C THR A 70 -1.79 10.07 13.63
N LYS A 71 -3.05 9.65 13.83
CA LYS A 71 -3.78 9.85 15.10
C LYS A 71 -3.19 9.06 16.27
N TYR A 72 -2.51 7.95 16.01
CA TYR A 72 -1.84 7.14 17.03
C TYR A 72 -0.35 7.53 17.22
N GLY A 73 0.03 8.74 16.81
CA GLY A 73 1.38 9.27 17.00
C GLY A 73 2.39 8.86 15.92
N PHE A 74 1.94 8.23 14.84
CA PHE A 74 2.82 7.90 13.71
C PHE A 74 3.29 9.17 12.99
N GLY A 75 4.62 9.36 12.91
CA GLY A 75 5.22 10.58 12.36
C GLY A 75 5.68 11.61 13.40
N HIS A 76 5.43 11.37 14.69
CA HIS A 76 6.05 12.08 15.81
C HIS A 76 7.28 11.32 16.33
N HIS A 77 8.17 12.00 17.05
CA HIS A 77 9.32 11.35 17.68
C HIS A 77 8.88 10.25 18.65
N THR A 78 9.61 9.13 18.66
CA THR A 78 9.34 7.94 19.48
C THR A 78 9.25 8.24 20.98
N MET A 79 9.88 9.32 21.44
CA MET A 79 9.82 9.77 22.84
C MET A 79 8.42 10.20 23.30
N PHE A 80 7.56 10.67 22.37
CA PHE A 80 6.18 11.06 22.67
C PHE A 80 5.18 9.93 22.44
N PHE A 81 5.67 8.73 22.11
CA PHE A 81 4.84 7.59 21.77
C PHE A 81 4.29 6.92 23.03
N LYS A 82 2.98 6.97 23.24
CA LYS A 82 2.34 6.34 24.40
C LYS A 82 2.37 4.82 24.28
N VAL A 83 2.65 4.14 25.39
CA VAL A 83 2.63 2.66 25.47
C VAL A 83 1.29 2.08 25.03
N SER A 84 0.17 2.76 25.33
CA SER A 84 -1.17 2.34 24.91
C SER A 84 -1.39 2.38 23.38
N TRP A 85 -0.56 3.11 22.63
CA TRP A 85 -0.65 3.19 21.17
C TRP A 85 0.14 2.12 20.43
N ILE A 86 1.02 1.36 21.12
CA ILE A 86 1.85 0.33 20.51
C ILE A 86 0.99 -0.74 19.82
N ALA A 87 0.01 -1.28 20.54
CA ALA A 87 -0.85 -2.33 20.00
C ALA A 87 -1.71 -1.88 18.79
N PRO A 88 -2.47 -0.76 18.86
CA PRO A 88 -3.27 -0.32 17.71
C PRO A 88 -2.40 0.09 16.51
N THR A 89 -1.26 0.77 16.74
CA THR A 89 -0.34 1.15 15.66
C THR A 89 0.29 -0.08 15.00
N GLY A 90 0.68 -1.09 15.78
CA GLY A 90 1.20 -2.36 15.24
C GLY A 90 0.18 -3.07 14.35
N LYS A 91 -1.09 -3.16 14.78
CA LYS A 91 -2.17 -3.76 13.97
C LYS A 91 -2.45 -2.98 12.69
N LEU A 92 -2.52 -1.64 12.78
CA LEU A 92 -2.78 -0.79 11.61
C LEU A 92 -1.62 -0.80 10.63
N THR A 93 -0.37 -0.85 11.10
CA THR A 93 0.82 -0.93 10.25
C THR A 93 0.89 -2.27 9.53
N PHE A 94 0.55 -3.36 10.24
CA PHE A 94 0.44 -4.69 9.63
C PHE A 94 -0.60 -4.72 8.51
N LEU A 95 -1.82 -4.25 8.80
CA LEU A 95 -2.90 -4.19 7.83
C LEU A 95 -2.52 -3.28 6.65
N GLY A 96 -1.93 -2.12 6.94
CA GLY A 96 -1.47 -1.16 5.93
C GLY A 96 -0.39 -1.74 5.01
N GLY A 97 0.55 -2.53 5.54
CA GLY A 97 1.56 -3.22 4.75
C GLY A 97 0.97 -4.23 3.78
N ILE A 98 0.02 -5.05 4.23
CA ILE A 98 -0.69 -6.01 3.36
C ILE A 98 -1.49 -5.27 2.29
N LEU A 99 -2.26 -4.25 2.68
CA LEU A 99 -3.06 -3.45 1.76
C LEU A 99 -2.19 -2.78 0.70
N PHE A 100 -1.09 -2.15 1.10
CA PHE A 100 -0.16 -1.49 0.19
C PHE A 100 0.43 -2.47 -0.82
N GLN A 101 0.93 -3.62 -0.35
CA GLN A 101 1.49 -4.63 -1.25
C GLN A 101 0.44 -5.16 -2.23
N THR A 102 -0.80 -5.32 -1.76
CA THR A 102 -1.93 -5.77 -2.57
C THR A 102 -2.27 -4.74 -3.66
N VAL A 103 -2.37 -3.45 -3.31
CA VAL A 103 -2.60 -2.34 -4.25
C VAL A 103 -1.50 -2.28 -5.32
N VAL A 104 -0.23 -2.37 -4.92
CA VAL A 104 0.90 -2.35 -5.86
C VAL A 104 0.84 -3.53 -6.83
N CYS A 105 0.53 -4.73 -6.32
CA CYS A 105 0.40 -5.92 -7.15
C CYS A 105 -0.74 -5.78 -8.18
N PHE A 106 -1.95 -5.42 -7.73
CA PHE A 106 -3.09 -5.23 -8.64
C PHE A 106 -2.88 -4.11 -9.65
N THR A 107 -2.21 -3.01 -9.26
CA THR A 107 -1.86 -1.92 -10.18
C THR A 107 -0.96 -2.41 -11.30
N LYS A 108 0.11 -3.14 -10.96
CA LYS A 108 1.04 -3.68 -11.97
C LYS A 108 0.37 -4.74 -12.85
N LEU A 109 -0.50 -5.58 -12.29
CA LEU A 109 -1.28 -6.55 -13.06
C LEU A 109 -2.24 -5.86 -14.03
N GLY A 110 -2.95 -4.81 -13.59
CA GLY A 110 -3.78 -3.99 -14.47
C GLY A 110 -2.97 -3.36 -15.60
N MET A 111 -1.78 -2.82 -15.31
CA MET A 111 -0.89 -2.34 -16.38
C MET A 111 -0.55 -3.44 -17.37
N CYS A 112 -0.08 -4.60 -16.92
CA CYS A 112 0.28 -5.72 -17.80
C CYS A 112 -0.90 -6.19 -18.67
N LEU A 113 -2.11 -6.28 -18.12
CA LEU A 113 -3.33 -6.64 -18.85
C LEU A 113 -3.68 -5.60 -19.92
N SER A 114 -3.58 -4.32 -19.59
CA SER A 114 -3.73 -3.22 -20.54
C SER A 114 -2.73 -3.31 -21.69
N TYR A 115 -1.46 -3.59 -21.39
CA TYR A 115 -0.41 -3.77 -22.39
C TYR A 115 -0.67 -4.98 -23.29
N LEU A 116 -1.12 -6.10 -22.72
CA LEU A 116 -1.44 -7.33 -23.45
C LEU A 116 -2.53 -7.14 -24.50
N ARG A 117 -3.43 -6.19 -24.26
CA ARG A 117 -4.53 -5.86 -25.18
C ARG A 117 -4.10 -4.94 -26.32
N ILE A 118 -3.07 -4.11 -26.10
CA ILE A 118 -2.56 -3.16 -27.10
C ILE A 118 -1.57 -3.84 -28.03
N PHE A 119 -0.69 -4.69 -27.49
CA PHE A 119 0.32 -5.40 -28.26
C PHE A 119 -0.17 -6.79 -28.68
N GLU A 120 -0.41 -6.97 -29.97
CA GLU A 120 -0.84 -8.27 -30.54
C GLU A 120 0.33 -9.20 -30.86
N ASP A 121 1.58 -8.76 -30.66
CA ASP A 121 2.77 -9.55 -30.96
C ASP A 121 2.97 -10.74 -30.00
N ARG A 122 3.30 -11.91 -30.56
CA ARG A 122 3.43 -13.18 -29.82
C ARG A 122 4.59 -13.17 -28.83
N ARG A 123 5.72 -12.54 -29.17
CA ARG A 123 6.89 -12.46 -28.26
C ARG A 123 6.57 -11.54 -27.09
N SER A 124 6.01 -10.38 -27.38
CA SER A 124 5.57 -9.40 -26.38
C SER A 124 4.54 -10.00 -25.41
N ARG A 125 3.60 -10.82 -25.92
CA ARG A 125 2.61 -11.54 -25.12
C ARG A 125 3.24 -12.53 -24.14
N VAL A 126 4.20 -13.35 -24.59
CA VAL A 126 4.89 -14.31 -23.71
C VAL A 126 5.68 -13.57 -22.63
N LEU A 127 6.38 -12.50 -22.98
CA LEU A 127 7.12 -11.67 -22.03
C LEU A 127 6.19 -11.07 -20.95
N LEU A 128 5.07 -10.49 -21.36
CA LEU A 128 4.09 -9.90 -20.43
C LEU A 128 3.49 -10.95 -19.48
N LEU A 129 3.16 -12.15 -19.99
CA LEU A 129 2.65 -13.23 -19.15
C LEU A 129 3.70 -13.71 -18.13
N SER A 130 4.97 -13.82 -18.52
CA SER A 130 6.07 -14.15 -17.60
C SER A 130 6.25 -13.09 -16.52
N ILE A 131 6.17 -11.80 -16.88
CA ILE A 131 6.23 -10.69 -15.93
C ILE A 131 5.04 -10.74 -14.97
N MET A 132 3.82 -11.01 -15.46
CA MET A 132 2.65 -11.16 -14.61
C MET A 132 2.83 -12.29 -13.59
N ALA A 133 3.32 -13.45 -14.02
CA ALA A 133 3.61 -14.57 -13.11
C ALA A 133 4.63 -14.19 -12.03
N PHE A 134 5.71 -13.50 -12.42
CA PHE A 134 6.72 -13.01 -11.48
C PHE A 134 6.15 -12.00 -10.48
N LEU A 135 5.28 -11.09 -10.92
CA LEU A 135 4.62 -10.10 -10.06
C LEU A 135 3.73 -10.77 -9.01
N VAL A 136 2.95 -11.77 -9.40
CA VAL A 136 2.10 -12.54 -8.47
C VAL A 136 2.97 -13.30 -7.46
N ALA A 137 4.01 -14.00 -7.93
CA ALA A 137 4.92 -14.74 -7.05
C ALA A 137 5.62 -13.82 -6.03
N SER A 138 6.11 -12.67 -6.51
CA SER A 138 6.72 -11.65 -5.65
C SER A 138 5.70 -11.07 -4.66
N GLY A 139 4.47 -10.82 -5.10
CA GLY A 139 3.37 -10.36 -4.26
C GLY A 139 3.07 -11.32 -3.10
N ILE A 140 2.90 -12.61 -3.41
CA ILE A 140 2.65 -13.66 -2.41
C ILE A 140 3.82 -13.74 -1.43
N THR A 141 5.05 -13.75 -1.95
CA THR A 141 6.26 -13.85 -1.12
C THR A 141 6.33 -12.69 -0.12
N THR A 142 6.10 -11.45 -0.56
CA THR A 142 6.12 -10.28 0.32
C THR A 142 5.00 -10.33 1.36
N VAL A 143 3.79 -10.77 0.99
CA VAL A 143 2.69 -10.94 1.96
C VAL A 143 3.05 -11.99 3.00
N CYS A 144 3.61 -13.13 2.59
CA CYS A 144 4.11 -14.15 3.51
C CYS A 144 5.18 -13.58 4.44
N MET A 145 6.14 -12.79 3.93
CA MET A 145 7.14 -12.14 4.77
C MET A 145 6.53 -11.19 5.80
N ILE A 146 5.47 -10.45 5.44
CA ILE A 146 4.78 -9.54 6.36
C ILE A 146 4.04 -10.33 7.45
N VAL A 147 3.36 -11.41 7.07
CA VAL A 147 2.62 -12.29 7.99
C VAL A 147 3.55 -13.02 8.95
N PHE A 148 4.63 -13.60 8.43
CA PHE A 148 5.58 -14.41 9.19
C PHE A 148 6.77 -13.61 9.74
N ARG A 149 6.71 -12.28 9.75
CA ARG A 149 7.80 -11.44 10.27
C ARG A 149 8.12 -11.70 11.74
N CYS A 150 7.11 -12.08 12.53
CA CYS A 150 7.24 -12.36 13.95
C CYS A 150 6.69 -13.74 14.32
N SER A 151 7.32 -14.38 15.32
CA SER A 151 6.86 -15.65 15.88
C SER A 151 6.65 -15.49 17.39
N PRO A 152 5.40 -15.58 17.90
CA PRO A 152 4.13 -15.64 17.15
C PRO A 152 3.78 -14.31 16.45
N VAL A 153 2.87 -14.32 15.47
CA VAL A 153 2.42 -13.12 14.73
C VAL A 153 1.93 -12.01 15.67
N SER A 154 1.38 -12.39 16.83
CA SER A 154 0.94 -11.46 17.87
C SER A 154 2.07 -10.63 18.50
N ALA A 155 3.32 -11.09 18.39
CA ALA A 155 4.47 -10.33 18.85
C ALA A 155 4.64 -9.00 18.11
N GLN A 156 4.03 -8.86 16.92
CA GLN A 156 4.08 -7.62 16.15
C GLN A 156 3.34 -6.43 16.80
N TRP A 157 2.30 -6.70 17.60
CA TRP A 157 1.59 -5.65 18.36
C TRP A 157 1.74 -5.81 19.87
N MET A 158 2.33 -6.92 20.34
CA MET A 158 2.66 -7.19 21.74
C MET A 158 4.09 -7.73 21.83
N PRO A 159 5.11 -6.85 21.81
CA PRO A 159 6.52 -7.27 21.72
C PRO A 159 6.97 -8.18 22.87
N GLN A 160 6.28 -8.17 24.00
CA GLN A 160 6.54 -9.05 25.14
C GLN A 160 6.19 -10.53 24.92
N LEU A 161 5.49 -10.90 23.84
CA LEU A 161 5.03 -12.28 23.59
C LEU A 161 6.00 -13.13 22.74
N GLY A 162 7.04 -12.57 22.14
CA GLY A 162 7.96 -13.35 21.32
C GLY A 162 9.00 -12.53 20.59
N SER A 163 9.60 -13.12 19.57
CA SER A 163 10.69 -12.51 18.81
C SER A 163 10.24 -12.18 17.38
N CYS A 164 10.55 -10.96 16.95
CA CYS A 164 10.43 -10.56 15.56
C CYS A 164 11.79 -10.72 14.88
N MET A 165 11.81 -11.09 13.59
CA MET A 165 13.04 -11.23 12.80
C MET A 165 13.76 -9.89 12.51
N GLN A 166 13.55 -8.88 13.34
CA GLN A 166 14.15 -7.56 13.19
C GLN A 166 15.31 -7.39 14.16
N HIS A 167 16.42 -8.05 13.81
CA HIS A 167 17.76 -7.64 14.23
C HIS A 167 18.58 -7.33 12.96
N SER A 168 19.32 -6.21 13.02
CA SER A 168 20.38 -5.74 12.09
C SER A 168 19.86 -4.93 10.88
N CYS A 169 20.19 -3.66 10.67
CA CYS A 169 21.07 -2.66 11.30
C CYS A 169 20.43 -1.27 11.10
#